data_AF-A0A9P6WRD4-F1
#
_entry.id   AF-A0A9P6WRD4-F1
#
_cell.length_a   1.000
_cell.length_b   1.000
_cell.length_c   1.000
_cell.angle_alpha   90.00
_cell.angle_beta   90.00
_cell.angle_gamma   90.00
#
_symmetry.space_group_name_H-M   'P 1'
#
loop_
_entity.id
_entity.type
_entity.pdbx_description
1 polymer ?
#
loop_
_entity_poly.entity_id
_entity_poly.type
_entity_poly.pdbx_seq_one_letter_code
_entity_poly.pdbx_strand_id
1 'polypeptide(L)'
;MSPIVVKFEDKYSSVQKQKKPTSTEKKLRKSGKPITLAELKKKKEEALKQQVTSSGAKTAHEELKEDLDLQRLLNESHILKNLADQRRNTASGAELTLKTLNDPIIGKARVRTLDSRLQQISSINGDPNKMNKLEKMPMKMRQGMIKAQKARIEKHENEARENGIVMSINKKGSFRNIDNDKAFIAKEKLIGKSTGINKNSRYRDRGLKIQSVGRHTKNGLVLSNDDIAKIQGPQKRQNHRRR
;
A
#
# COMPACT_ATOMS: atom_id res chain seq x y z
N MET A 1 -32.39 -26.54 -85.72
CA MET A 1 -31.67 -26.76 -84.45
C MET A 1 -31.57 -25.43 -83.73
N SER A 2 -32.15 -25.32 -82.54
CA SER A 2 -32.05 -24.12 -81.69
C SER A 2 -30.98 -24.34 -80.59
N PRO A 3 -30.23 -23.30 -80.19
CA PRO A 3 -29.15 -23.44 -79.23
C PRO A 3 -29.66 -23.65 -77.80
N ILE A 4 -28.98 -24.51 -77.05
CA ILE A 4 -29.24 -24.77 -75.63
C ILE A 4 -28.56 -23.67 -74.81
N VAL A 5 -29.35 -22.97 -74.00
CA VAL A 5 -28.85 -21.95 -73.07
C VAL A 5 -28.83 -22.52 -71.66
N VAL A 6 -27.64 -22.61 -71.07
CA VAL A 6 -27.47 -22.97 -69.66
C VAL A 6 -27.22 -21.69 -68.86
N LYS A 7 -28.10 -21.38 -67.91
CA LYS A 7 -27.93 -20.27 -66.95
C LYS A 7 -27.51 -20.85 -65.60
N PHE A 8 -26.41 -20.35 -65.05
CA PHE A 8 -25.96 -20.71 -63.71
C PHE A 8 -26.68 -19.86 -62.66
N GLU A 9 -27.36 -20.50 -61.71
CA GLU A 9 -27.87 -19.84 -60.52
C GLU A 9 -26.76 -19.81 -59.46
N ASP A 10 -26.19 -18.63 -59.21
CA ASP A 10 -25.19 -18.42 -58.16
C ASP A 10 -25.83 -18.45 -56.76
N LYS A 11 -26.18 -19.65 -56.30
CA LYS A 11 -26.70 -19.88 -54.93
C LYS A 11 -25.67 -19.55 -53.83
N TYR A 12 -24.40 -19.36 -54.22
CA TYR A 12 -23.29 -18.98 -53.34
C TYR A 12 -22.91 -17.50 -53.43
N SER A 13 -23.50 -16.73 -54.35
CA SER A 13 -23.37 -15.27 -54.39
C SER A 13 -24.47 -14.59 -53.56
N SER A 14 -24.77 -15.14 -52.38
CA SER A 14 -25.41 -14.29 -51.38
C SER A 14 -24.37 -13.24 -51.02
N VAL A 15 -24.62 -11.99 -51.41
CA VAL A 15 -23.89 -10.81 -50.92
C VAL A 15 -24.16 -10.71 -49.42
N GLN A 16 -23.58 -11.62 -48.64
CA GLN A 16 -23.45 -11.45 -47.21
C GLN A 16 -22.66 -10.17 -47.06
N LYS A 17 -23.32 -9.11 -46.56
CA LYS A 17 -22.73 -7.81 -46.25
C LYS A 17 -21.34 -8.06 -45.66
N GLN A 18 -20.29 -7.88 -46.47
CA GLN A 18 -18.96 -8.24 -46.04
C GLN A 18 -18.67 -7.43 -44.79
N LYS A 19 -18.46 -8.13 -43.67
CA LYS A 19 -18.22 -7.51 -42.38
C LYS A 19 -16.96 -6.65 -42.54
N LYS A 20 -17.11 -5.32 -42.48
CA LYS A 20 -15.97 -4.41 -42.65
C LYS A 20 -14.89 -4.84 -41.65
N PRO A 21 -13.62 -4.98 -42.09
CA PRO A 21 -12.60 -5.51 -41.23
C PRO A 21 -12.42 -4.62 -40.00
N THR A 22 -12.30 -5.24 -38.84
CA THR A 22 -12.09 -4.54 -37.57
C THR A 22 -10.78 -3.76 -37.60
N SER A 23 -10.63 -2.72 -36.77
CA SER A 23 -9.42 -1.88 -36.76
C SER A 23 -8.14 -2.71 -36.54
N THR A 24 -8.26 -3.80 -35.77
CA THR A 24 -7.21 -4.80 -35.54
C THR A 24 -6.87 -5.59 -36.79
N GLU A 25 -7.87 -6.10 -37.52
CA GLU A 25 -7.67 -6.80 -38.80
C GLU A 25 -7.06 -5.90 -39.88
N LYS A 26 -7.44 -4.61 -39.91
CA LYS A 26 -6.84 -3.63 -40.81
C LYS A 26 -5.37 -3.38 -40.51
N LYS A 27 -5.00 -3.24 -39.22
CA LYS A 27 -3.60 -3.08 -38.81
C LYS A 27 -2.78 -4.32 -39.11
N LEU A 28 -3.35 -5.51 -38.88
CA LEU A 28 -2.70 -6.79 -39.15
C LEU A 28 -2.45 -7.02 -40.65
N ARG A 29 -3.45 -6.75 -41.50
CA ARG A 29 -3.29 -6.84 -42.95
C ARG A 29 -2.25 -5.85 -43.48
N LYS A 30 -2.12 -4.68 -42.84
CA LYS A 30 -1.13 -3.65 -43.19
C LYS A 30 0.27 -3.93 -42.63
N SER A 31 0.40 -4.75 -41.60
CA SER A 31 1.70 -4.96 -40.94
C SER A 31 2.66 -5.86 -41.71
N GLY A 32 2.23 -6.49 -42.82
CA GLY A 32 3.08 -7.32 -43.70
C GLY A 32 3.68 -8.56 -43.04
N LYS A 33 3.42 -8.76 -41.74
CA LYS A 33 3.93 -9.85 -40.93
C LYS A 33 2.87 -10.95 -40.86
N PRO A 34 3.20 -12.21 -41.24
CA PRO A 34 2.28 -13.31 -41.03
C PRO A 34 2.14 -13.53 -39.51
N ILE A 35 0.91 -13.51 -39.01
CA ILE A 35 0.66 -13.90 -37.62
C ILE A 35 0.98 -15.39 -37.48
N THR A 36 1.79 -15.73 -36.48
CA THR A 36 2.09 -17.13 -36.17
C THR A 36 0.91 -17.75 -35.42
N LEU A 37 0.62 -19.04 -35.66
CA LEU A 37 -0.41 -19.78 -34.91
C LEU A 37 -0.15 -19.75 -33.39
N ALA A 38 1.11 -19.62 -32.99
CA ALA A 38 1.53 -19.47 -31.60
C ALA A 38 1.06 -18.14 -30.97
N GLU A 39 1.12 -17.03 -31.70
CA GLU A 39 0.67 -15.72 -31.20
C GLU A 39 -0.85 -15.66 -31.02
N LEU A 40 -1.61 -16.31 -31.91
CA LEU A 40 -3.07 -16.44 -31.76
C LEU A 40 -3.46 -17.27 -30.54
N LYS A 41 -2.73 -18.36 -30.27
CA LYS A 41 -2.95 -19.19 -29.09
C LYS A 41 -2.63 -18.41 -27.81
N LYS A 42 -1.48 -17.72 -27.75
CA LYS A 42 -1.11 -16.88 -26.60
C LYS A 42 -2.15 -15.80 -26.30
N LYS A 43 -2.62 -15.09 -27.33
CA LYS A 43 -3.61 -14.02 -27.15
C LYS A 43 -4.98 -14.55 -26.70
N LYS A 44 -5.38 -15.74 -27.17
CA LYS A 44 -6.60 -16.43 -26.69
C LYS A 44 -6.45 -16.90 -25.25
N GLU A 45 -5.30 -17.45 -24.88
CA GLU A 45 -5.00 -17.88 -23.52
C GLU A 45 -4.97 -16.69 -22.54
N GLU A 46 -4.41 -15.55 -22.94
CA GLU A 46 -4.41 -14.31 -22.15
C GLU A 46 -5.83 -13.77 -21.93
N ALA A 47 -6.67 -13.75 -22.97
CA ALA A 47 -8.06 -13.34 -22.86
C ALA A 47 -8.89 -14.29 -21.98
N LEU A 48 -8.65 -15.60 -22.09
CA LEU A 48 -9.32 -16.62 -21.28
C LEU A 48 -8.89 -16.51 -19.81
N LYS A 49 -7.60 -16.29 -19.54
CA LYS A 49 -7.08 -16.05 -18.18
C LYS A 49 -7.72 -14.82 -17.55
N GLN A 50 -7.85 -13.71 -18.30
CA GLN A 50 -8.51 -12.49 -17.82
C GLN A 50 -9.99 -12.73 -17.48
N GLN A 51 -10.70 -13.53 -18.27
CA GLN A 51 -12.09 -13.90 -18.00
C GLN A 51 -12.23 -14.83 -16.79
N VAL A 52 -11.35 -15.83 -16.64
CA VAL A 52 -11.37 -16.76 -15.48
C VAL A 52 -11.03 -16.03 -14.18
N THR A 53 -10.13 -15.05 -14.20
CA THR A 53 -9.84 -14.19 -13.03
C THR A 53 -11.01 -13.27 -12.64
N SER A 54 -11.93 -12.99 -13.57
CA SER A 54 -13.14 -12.20 -13.28
C SER A 54 -14.33 -13.03 -12.81
N SER A 55 -14.34 -14.35 -13.05
CA SER A 55 -15.48 -15.24 -12.73
C SER A 55 -15.29 -16.10 -11.48
N GLY A 56 -14.10 -16.11 -10.87
CA GLY A 56 -13.90 -16.71 -9.55
C GLY A 56 -14.49 -15.81 -8.47
N ALA A 57 -15.17 -16.37 -7.48
CA ALA A 57 -15.64 -15.63 -6.31
C ALA A 57 -14.43 -15.00 -5.62
N LYS A 58 -14.21 -13.71 -5.88
CA LYS A 58 -13.14 -12.94 -5.25
C LYS A 58 -13.44 -12.92 -3.75
N THR A 59 -12.41 -13.10 -2.95
CA THR A 59 -12.58 -12.93 -1.51
C THR A 59 -12.96 -11.48 -1.22
N ALA A 60 -13.73 -11.20 -0.17
CA ALA A 60 -14.16 -9.84 0.17
C ALA A 60 -12.99 -8.83 0.28
N HIS A 61 -11.79 -9.32 0.63
CA HIS A 61 -10.57 -8.53 0.67
C HIS A 61 -10.03 -8.14 -0.72
N GLU A 62 -10.19 -8.99 -1.73
CA GLU A 62 -9.84 -8.69 -3.12
C GLU A 62 -10.82 -7.68 -3.73
N GLU A 63 -12.10 -7.79 -3.42
CA GLU A 63 -13.12 -6.80 -3.79
C GLU A 63 -12.83 -5.43 -3.15
N LEU A 64 -12.51 -5.40 -1.85
CA LEU A 64 -12.11 -4.18 -1.14
C LEU A 64 -10.83 -3.55 -1.71
N LYS A 65 -9.92 -4.35 -2.26
CA LYS A 65 -8.69 -3.86 -2.91
C LYS A 65 -8.97 -3.21 -4.26
N GLU A 66 -9.97 -3.69 -4.98
CA GLU A 66 -10.36 -3.18 -6.29
C GLU A 66 -11.28 -1.95 -6.18
N ASP A 67 -12.09 -1.87 -5.13
CA ASP A 67 -13.00 -0.74 -4.89
C ASP A 67 -12.28 0.47 -4.26
N LEU A 68 -11.89 1.41 -5.11
CA LEU A 68 -11.24 2.66 -4.70
C LEU A 68 -12.15 3.58 -3.90
N ASP A 69 -13.45 3.58 -4.16
CA ASP A 69 -14.37 4.51 -3.50
C ASP A 69 -14.68 4.03 -2.08
N LEU A 70 -14.81 2.72 -1.89
CA LEU A 70 -14.91 2.11 -0.57
C LEU A 70 -13.64 2.29 0.26
N GLN A 71 -12.45 2.14 -0.35
CA GLN A 71 -11.18 2.44 0.33
C GLN A 71 -11.09 3.89 0.80
N ARG A 72 -11.45 4.84 -0.07
CA ARG A 72 -11.48 6.27 0.27
C ARG A 72 -12.44 6.53 1.42
N LEU A 73 -13.65 5.96 1.36
CA LEU A 73 -14.64 6.10 2.42
C LEU A 73 -14.13 5.58 3.77
N LEU A 74 -13.52 4.38 3.79
CA LEU A 74 -12.98 3.79 5.01
C LEU A 74 -11.82 4.63 5.59
N ASN A 75 -10.87 5.05 4.75
CA ASN A 75 -9.73 5.86 5.17
C ASN A 75 -10.13 7.26 5.66
N GLU A 76 -11.12 7.88 5.00
CA GLU A 76 -11.55 9.26 5.24
C GLU A 76 -12.71 9.36 6.25
N SER A 77 -13.28 8.23 6.67
CA SER A 77 -14.42 8.13 7.59
C SER A 77 -14.27 8.99 8.85
N HIS A 78 -13.08 9.08 9.42
CA HIS A 78 -12.80 9.90 10.60
C HIS A 78 -12.88 11.41 10.30
N ILE A 79 -12.47 11.83 9.11
CA ILE A 79 -12.59 13.23 8.65
C ILE A 79 -14.07 13.57 8.39
N LEU A 80 -14.80 12.64 7.77
CA LEU A 80 -16.22 12.80 7.44
C LEU A 80 -17.12 12.73 8.69
N LYS A 81 -16.79 11.87 9.66
CA LYS A 81 -17.48 11.79 10.96
C LYS A 81 -17.42 13.12 11.70
N ASN A 82 -16.25 13.74 11.76
CA ASN A 82 -16.10 15.06 12.38
C ASN A 82 -16.96 16.13 11.69
N LEU A 83 -17.09 16.08 10.36
CA LEU A 83 -18.00 16.95 9.62
C LEU A 83 -19.46 16.64 9.93
N ALA A 84 -19.84 15.36 9.98
CA ALA A 84 -21.20 14.92 10.30
C ALA A 84 -21.60 15.34 11.72
N ASP A 85 -20.70 15.19 12.70
CA ASP A 85 -20.90 15.64 14.08
C ASP A 85 -20.99 17.16 14.16
N GLN A 86 -20.22 17.91 13.36
CA GLN A 86 -20.40 19.36 13.24
C GLN A 86 -21.79 19.68 12.70
N ARG A 87 -22.19 19.11 11.57
CA ARG A 87 -23.51 19.33 10.97
C ARG A 87 -24.66 18.99 11.92
N ARG A 88 -24.58 17.88 12.66
CA ARG A 88 -25.59 17.50 13.67
C ARG A 88 -25.73 18.53 14.79
N ASN A 89 -24.62 19.12 15.22
CA ASN A 89 -24.61 20.09 16.33
C ASN A 89 -24.84 21.54 15.87
N THR A 90 -24.63 21.87 14.59
CA THR A 90 -24.72 23.23 14.04
C THR A 90 -25.72 23.35 12.89
N ALA A 91 -26.73 22.48 12.82
CA ALA A 91 -27.76 22.48 11.77
C ALA A 91 -28.69 23.71 11.87
N SER A 92 -28.15 24.89 11.60
CA SER A 92 -28.94 26.02 11.10
C SER A 92 -29.17 25.79 9.61
N GLY A 93 -30.44 25.76 9.18
CA GLY A 93 -30.91 25.33 7.84
C GLY A 93 -30.40 26.13 6.62
N ALA A 94 -29.35 26.92 6.75
CA ALA A 94 -28.75 27.71 5.68
C ALA A 94 -27.76 26.92 4.80
N GLU A 95 -27.23 25.76 5.23
CA GLU A 95 -26.33 24.93 4.40
C GLU A 95 -27.06 24.07 3.34
N LEU A 96 -28.40 24.01 3.36
CA LEU A 96 -29.20 23.10 2.54
C LEU A 96 -29.58 23.69 1.16
N THR A 97 -28.60 24.20 0.41
CA THR A 97 -28.85 24.65 -0.97
C THR A 97 -28.68 23.47 -1.95
N LEU A 98 -29.48 23.39 -3.00
CA LEU A 98 -29.44 22.27 -3.97
C LEU A 98 -28.05 22.04 -4.61
N LYS A 99 -27.17 23.05 -4.61
CA LYS A 99 -25.77 22.95 -5.05
C LYS A 99 -24.87 22.24 -4.04
N THR A 100 -25.15 22.35 -2.74
CA THR A 100 -24.39 21.67 -1.67
C THR A 100 -24.85 20.23 -1.44
N LEU A 101 -26.03 19.85 -1.94
CA LEU A 101 -26.53 18.47 -1.95
C LEU A 101 -25.81 17.57 -2.95
N ASN A 102 -25.40 18.12 -4.11
CA ASN A 102 -24.74 17.35 -5.17
C ASN A 102 -23.22 17.23 -4.96
N ASP A 103 -22.59 18.11 -4.18
CA ASP A 103 -21.17 18.07 -3.84
C ASP A 103 -21.03 17.70 -2.34
N PRO A 104 -20.88 16.41 -1.99
CA PRO A 104 -21.17 15.91 -0.62
C PRO A 104 -20.19 16.42 0.45
N ILE A 105 -19.02 16.91 0.04
CA ILE A 105 -17.93 17.33 0.92
C ILE A 105 -17.55 18.78 0.58
N ILE A 106 -17.85 19.70 1.49
CA ILE A 106 -17.61 21.15 1.29
C ILE A 106 -16.64 21.67 2.35
N GLY A 107 -15.88 22.70 1.98
CA GLY A 107 -15.05 23.47 2.90
C GLY A 107 -13.88 22.66 3.48
N LYS A 108 -13.75 22.69 4.81
CA LYS A 108 -12.57 22.15 5.51
C LYS A 108 -12.40 20.63 5.32
N ALA A 109 -13.51 19.89 5.28
CA ALA A 109 -13.48 18.45 5.05
C ALA A 109 -13.00 18.12 3.63
N ARG A 110 -13.36 18.93 2.63
CA ARG A 110 -12.91 18.75 1.23
C ARG A 110 -11.41 18.92 1.12
N VAL A 111 -10.88 19.98 1.72
CA VAL A 111 -9.44 20.23 1.71
C VAL A 111 -8.67 19.10 2.39
N ARG A 112 -9.16 18.60 3.52
CA ARG A 112 -8.52 17.52 4.27
C ARG A 112 -8.58 16.16 3.58
N THR A 113 -9.72 15.82 2.99
CA THR A 113 -9.87 14.58 2.20
C THR A 113 -8.98 14.62 0.97
N LEU A 114 -8.94 15.73 0.24
CA LEU A 114 -8.02 15.90 -0.90
C LEU A 114 -6.54 15.81 -0.47
N ASP A 115 -6.16 16.47 0.63
CA ASP A 115 -4.81 16.41 1.17
C ASP A 115 -4.41 15.00 1.60
N SER A 116 -5.34 14.26 2.23
CA SER A 116 -5.13 12.85 2.60
C SER A 116 -4.92 11.96 1.37
N ARG A 117 -5.77 12.13 0.33
CA ARG A 117 -5.64 11.40 -0.95
C ARG A 117 -4.30 11.70 -1.64
N LEU A 118 -3.93 12.98 -1.72
CA LEU A 118 -2.67 13.40 -2.32
C LEU A 118 -1.47 12.85 -1.55
N GLN A 119 -1.51 12.84 -0.22
CA GLN A 119 -0.47 12.23 0.61
C GLN A 119 -0.37 10.71 0.42
N GLN A 120 -1.50 10.02 0.29
CA GLN A 120 -1.52 8.58 0.04
C GLN A 120 -0.85 8.25 -1.29
N ILE A 121 -1.23 8.96 -2.36
CA ILE A 121 -0.65 8.77 -3.70
C ILE A 121 0.84 9.16 -3.70
N SER A 122 1.19 10.30 -3.09
CA SER A 122 2.57 10.77 -3.07
C SER A 122 3.49 9.91 -2.21
N SER A 123 2.97 9.20 -1.21
CA SER A 123 3.77 8.32 -0.35
C SER A 123 4.38 7.12 -1.06
N ILE A 124 3.88 6.75 -2.25
CA ILE A 124 4.36 5.60 -3.03
C ILE A 124 5.71 5.93 -3.70
N ASN A 125 5.81 7.10 -4.33
CA ASN A 125 6.97 7.49 -5.14
C ASN A 125 7.75 8.69 -4.58
N GLY A 126 7.21 9.39 -3.58
CA GLY A 126 7.75 10.64 -3.08
C GLY A 126 8.82 10.46 -2.01
N ASP A 127 9.75 11.41 -1.94
CA ASP A 127 10.77 11.47 -0.89
C ASP A 127 10.11 11.61 0.50
N PRO A 128 10.34 10.67 1.43
CA PRO A 128 9.67 10.70 2.74
C PRO A 128 10.01 11.96 3.56
N ASN A 129 11.21 12.52 3.36
CA ASN A 129 11.68 13.73 4.03
C ASN A 129 10.95 14.99 3.56
N LYS A 130 10.56 15.05 2.28
CA LYS A 130 9.85 16.20 1.71
C LYS A 130 8.33 16.08 1.93
N MET A 131 7.80 14.85 1.82
CA MET A 131 6.37 14.59 1.98
C MET A 131 5.90 14.77 3.43
N ASN A 132 6.69 14.30 4.40
CA ASN A 132 6.35 14.39 5.84
C ASN A 132 6.91 15.66 6.49
N LYS A 133 7.01 16.76 5.75
CA LYS A 133 7.50 18.02 6.30
C LYS A 133 6.44 18.62 7.24
N LEU A 134 6.80 18.74 8.51
CA LEU A 134 5.95 19.40 9.51
C LEU A 134 5.95 20.91 9.33
N GLU A 135 4.89 21.55 9.77
CA GLU A 135 4.81 23.00 9.87
C GLU A 135 5.86 23.55 10.84
N LYS A 136 6.45 24.70 10.51
CA LYS A 136 7.43 25.37 11.36
C LYS A 136 6.73 25.96 12.57
N MET A 137 7.13 25.51 13.76
CA MET A 137 6.58 25.96 15.05
C MET A 137 7.71 26.12 16.07
N PRO A 138 7.60 27.07 17.02
CA PRO A 138 8.53 27.16 18.14
C PRO A 138 8.59 25.86 18.95
N MET A 139 9.79 25.50 19.43
CA MET A 139 10.03 24.20 20.07
C MET A 139 9.13 23.97 21.30
N LYS A 140 9.04 24.97 22.21
CA LYS A 140 8.21 24.90 23.42
C LYS A 140 6.72 24.67 23.09
N MET A 141 6.21 25.33 22.05
CA MET A 141 4.83 25.17 21.60
C MET A 141 4.59 23.76 21.05
N ARG A 142 5.48 23.26 20.19
CA ARG A 142 5.38 21.90 19.64
C ARG A 142 5.44 20.84 20.74
N GLN A 143 6.37 20.98 21.69
CA GLN A 143 6.47 20.09 22.84
C GLN A 143 5.20 20.11 23.70
N GLY A 144 4.63 21.29 23.95
CA GLY A 144 3.36 21.45 24.65
C GLY A 144 2.22 20.72 23.94
N MET A 145 2.11 20.86 22.62
CA MET A 145 1.09 20.16 21.81
C MET A 145 1.28 18.64 21.86
N ILE A 146 2.51 18.16 21.74
CA ILE A 146 2.82 16.73 21.85
C ILE A 146 2.44 16.19 23.23
N LYS A 147 2.80 16.90 24.31
CA LYS A 147 2.46 16.50 25.68
C LYS A 147 0.95 16.45 25.90
N ALA A 148 0.23 17.48 25.46
CA ALA A 148 -1.22 17.54 25.57
C ALA A 148 -1.92 16.43 24.78
N GLN A 149 -1.44 16.14 23.56
CA GLN A 149 -1.99 15.06 22.75
C GLN A 149 -1.72 13.69 23.38
N LYS A 150 -0.52 13.46 23.93
CA LYS A 150 -0.21 12.23 24.68
C LYS A 150 -1.13 12.03 25.87
N ALA A 151 -1.31 13.06 26.69
CA ALA A 151 -2.19 13.00 27.86
C ALA A 151 -3.64 12.69 27.48
N ARG A 152 -4.15 13.27 26.38
CA ARG A 152 -5.51 12.95 25.87
C ARG A 152 -5.62 11.52 25.38
N ILE A 153 -4.62 11.04 24.64
CA ILE A 153 -4.59 9.66 24.17
C ILE A 153 -4.60 8.74 25.38
N GLU A 154 -3.66 8.89 26.31
CA GLU A 154 -3.54 8.09 27.53
C GLU A 154 -4.83 8.05 28.34
N LYS A 155 -5.46 9.21 28.56
CA LYS A 155 -6.77 9.29 29.21
C LYS A 155 -7.83 8.43 28.48
N HIS A 156 -7.93 8.57 27.16
CA HIS A 156 -8.85 7.78 26.35
C HIS A 156 -8.51 6.28 26.35
N GLU A 157 -7.23 5.91 26.39
CA GLU A 157 -6.85 4.48 26.46
C GLU A 157 -7.17 3.87 27.82
N ASN A 158 -6.96 4.63 28.90
CA ASN A 158 -7.27 4.19 30.25
C ASN A 158 -8.79 4.06 30.45
N GLU A 159 -9.56 5.06 30.04
CA GLU A 159 -11.04 5.00 30.06
C GLU A 159 -11.56 3.82 29.24
N ALA A 160 -11.02 3.56 28.05
CA ALA A 160 -11.42 2.41 27.25
C ALA A 160 -11.06 1.08 27.93
N ARG A 161 -9.86 0.99 28.55
CA ARG A 161 -9.42 -0.20 29.28
C ARG A 161 -10.29 -0.48 30.51
N GLU A 162 -10.59 0.56 31.30
CA GLU A 162 -11.44 0.48 32.48
C GLU A 162 -12.88 0.05 32.11
N ASN A 163 -13.41 0.56 31.00
CA ASN A 163 -14.73 0.21 30.50
C ASN A 163 -14.78 -1.10 29.70
N GLY A 164 -13.65 -1.80 29.51
CA GLY A 164 -13.58 -3.04 28.72
C GLY A 164 -13.80 -2.84 27.21
N ILE A 165 -13.62 -1.63 26.68
CA ILE A 165 -13.77 -1.31 25.26
C ILE A 165 -12.48 -1.68 24.51
N VAL A 166 -12.61 -2.56 23.52
CA VAL A 166 -11.49 -2.94 22.64
C VAL A 166 -11.24 -1.84 21.60
N MET A 167 -10.04 -1.29 21.59
CA MET A 167 -9.61 -0.28 20.62
C MET A 167 -8.73 -0.87 19.51
N SER A 168 -8.57 -0.12 18.42
CA SER A 168 -7.61 -0.44 17.36
C SER A 168 -6.16 -0.44 17.86
N ILE A 169 -5.40 -1.40 17.34
CA ILE A 169 -3.98 -1.58 17.65
C ILE A 169 -3.16 -0.63 16.76
N ASN A 170 -2.29 0.16 17.39
CA ASN A 170 -1.40 1.08 16.68
C ASN A 170 0.07 0.65 16.77
N LYS A 171 0.89 1.15 15.85
CA LYS A 171 2.33 0.88 15.86
C LYS A 171 2.98 1.52 17.10
N LYS A 172 4.01 0.87 17.63
CA LYS A 172 4.76 1.42 18.77
C LYS A 172 5.36 2.77 18.38
N GLY A 173 5.10 3.79 19.19
CA GLY A 173 5.61 5.15 18.99
C GLY A 173 4.77 6.05 18.07
N SER A 174 3.76 5.51 17.37
CA SER A 174 2.76 6.33 16.67
C SER A 174 1.69 6.86 17.62
N PHE A 175 1.15 8.05 17.33
CA PHE A 175 -0.02 8.55 18.04
C PHE A 175 -1.27 7.78 17.62
N ARG A 176 -2.18 7.51 18.56
CA ARG A 176 -3.54 7.09 18.22
C ARG A 176 -4.31 8.27 17.64
N ASN A 177 -4.96 8.03 16.51
CA ASN A 177 -5.93 8.96 15.95
C ASN A 177 -7.18 8.92 16.83
N ILE A 178 -7.41 10.00 17.57
CA ILE A 178 -8.61 10.23 18.38
C ILE A 178 -9.45 11.31 17.69
N ASP A 179 -10.77 11.24 17.79
CA ASP A 179 -11.77 12.03 17.02
C ASP A 179 -11.79 13.55 17.31
N ASN A 180 -10.74 14.10 17.90
CA ASN A 180 -10.70 15.49 18.40
C ASN A 180 -10.02 16.48 17.46
N ASP A 181 -10.06 16.25 16.15
CA ASP A 181 -9.35 17.06 15.16
C ASP A 181 -10.29 18.04 14.45
N LYS A 182 -10.83 19.01 15.20
CA LYS A 182 -11.71 20.09 14.66
C LYS A 182 -10.95 21.24 13.98
N ALA A 183 -9.62 21.26 14.09
CA ALA A 183 -8.78 22.33 13.54
C ALA A 183 -8.90 22.41 12.00
N PHE A 184 -8.37 23.47 11.38
CA PHE A 184 -8.25 23.50 9.91
C PHE A 184 -7.07 22.63 9.46
N ILE A 185 -5.91 22.88 10.04
CA ILE A 185 -4.68 22.12 9.82
C ILE A 185 -4.77 20.79 10.56
N ALA A 186 -4.42 19.68 9.91
CA ALA A 186 -4.38 18.37 10.54
C ALA A 186 -3.30 18.36 11.64
N LYS A 187 -3.57 17.76 12.81
CA LYS A 187 -2.56 17.70 13.88
C LYS A 187 -1.29 16.97 13.44
N GLU A 188 -1.42 15.99 12.54
CA GLU A 188 -0.28 15.28 11.96
C GLU A 188 0.72 16.21 11.25
N LYS A 189 0.26 17.33 10.65
CA LYS A 189 1.15 18.34 10.04
C LYS A 189 1.88 19.19 11.09
N LEU A 190 1.29 19.35 12.27
CA LEU A 190 1.84 20.16 13.36
C LEU A 190 2.81 19.35 14.24
N ILE A 191 2.43 18.16 14.66
CA ILE A 191 3.20 17.35 15.62
C ILE A 191 3.77 16.06 15.03
N GLY A 192 3.41 15.72 13.79
CA GLY A 192 3.78 14.46 13.16
C GLY A 192 2.85 13.31 13.56
N LYS A 193 2.96 12.18 12.84
CA LYS A 193 2.23 10.92 13.11
C LYS A 193 2.81 10.11 14.26
N SER A 194 4.04 10.44 14.68
CA SER A 194 4.76 9.70 15.71
C SER A 194 5.45 10.64 16.68
N THR A 195 5.74 10.12 17.86
CA THR A 195 6.36 10.86 18.97
C THR A 195 7.83 11.23 18.72
N GLY A 196 8.39 10.93 17.54
CA GLY A 196 9.80 11.15 17.23
C GLY A 196 10.76 10.24 17.98
N ILE A 197 10.27 9.43 18.93
CA ILE A 197 11.03 8.41 19.67
C ILE A 197 11.17 7.12 18.84
N ASN A 198 11.24 7.25 17.51
CA ASN A 198 11.62 6.14 16.65
C ASN A 198 13.14 5.99 16.70
N LYS A 199 13.67 5.59 17.87
CA LYS A 199 15.09 5.23 18.06
C LYS A 199 15.46 3.88 17.40
N ASN A 200 14.60 3.30 16.56
CA ASN A 200 14.63 1.85 16.32
C ASN A 200 14.94 1.42 14.88
N SER A 201 15.74 2.16 14.13
CA SER A 201 16.48 1.57 13.00
C SER A 201 17.99 1.56 13.20
N ARG A 202 18.50 2.26 14.23
CA ARG A 202 19.92 2.16 14.55
C ARG A 202 20.14 0.82 15.24
N TYR A 203 20.81 -0.08 14.54
CA TYR A 203 21.33 -1.29 15.14
C TYR A 203 22.10 -0.93 16.41
N ARG A 204 21.94 -1.74 17.46
CA ARG A 204 22.70 -1.58 18.69
C ARG A 204 24.19 -1.54 18.35
N ASP A 205 24.89 -0.55 18.87
CA ASP A 205 26.35 -0.51 18.77
C ASP A 205 26.92 -1.76 19.48
N ARG A 206 27.64 -2.58 18.71
CA ARG A 206 28.21 -3.85 19.17
C ARG A 206 29.63 -3.69 19.71
N GLY A 207 30.17 -2.46 19.72
CA GLY A 207 31.55 -2.20 20.08
C GLY A 207 32.55 -2.74 19.07
N LEU A 208 33.84 -2.62 19.37
CA LEU A 208 34.91 -3.13 18.53
C LEU A 208 35.05 -4.65 18.69
N LYS A 209 35.13 -5.38 17.57
CA LYS A 209 35.42 -6.82 17.60
C LYS A 209 36.92 -7.03 17.83
N ILE A 210 37.27 -7.55 19.02
CA ILE A 210 38.66 -7.79 19.42
C ILE A 210 39.18 -9.15 18.95
N GLN A 211 38.44 -10.22 19.22
CA GLN A 211 38.86 -11.59 18.93
C GLN A 211 38.49 -12.04 17.51
N SER A 212 39.45 -12.65 16.82
CA SER A 212 39.26 -13.25 15.49
C SER A 212 39.16 -14.78 15.51
N VAL A 213 39.70 -15.42 16.54
CA VAL A 213 39.72 -16.89 16.70
C VAL A 213 38.54 -17.36 17.56
N GLY A 214 37.96 -18.50 17.20
CA GLY A 214 36.92 -19.16 17.98
C GLY A 214 35.60 -18.39 18.14
N ARG A 215 34.73 -18.96 18.97
CA ARG A 215 33.43 -18.38 19.34
C ARG A 215 33.41 -18.07 20.84
N HIS A 216 33.12 -16.83 21.18
CA HIS A 216 32.91 -16.45 22.57
C HIS A 216 31.47 -16.73 22.96
N THR A 217 31.30 -17.67 23.88
CA THR A 217 30.00 -18.08 24.42
C THR A 217 29.91 -17.69 25.90
N LYS A 218 28.80 -18.01 26.55
CA LYS A 218 28.68 -17.82 28.00
C LYS A 218 29.71 -18.66 28.79
N ASN A 219 30.17 -19.78 28.24
CA ASN A 219 31.09 -20.72 28.89
C ASN A 219 32.58 -20.39 28.61
N GLY A 220 32.87 -19.26 27.96
CA GLY A 220 34.21 -18.85 27.57
C GLY A 220 34.48 -18.95 26.07
N LEU A 221 35.76 -18.89 25.71
CA LEU A 221 36.25 -18.96 24.33
C LEU A 221 36.33 -20.42 23.88
N VAL A 222 35.52 -20.77 22.88
CA VAL A 222 35.54 -22.10 22.26
C VAL A 222 36.36 -22.03 20.98
N LEU A 223 37.50 -22.72 20.96
CA LEU A 223 38.34 -22.88 19.79
C LEU A 223 37.96 -24.19 19.08
N SER A 224 37.81 -24.13 17.75
CA SER A 224 37.60 -25.35 16.97
C SER A 224 38.90 -26.14 16.83
N ASN A 225 38.82 -27.46 16.65
CA ASN A 225 40.00 -28.29 16.40
C ASN A 225 40.77 -27.80 15.15
N ASP A 226 40.06 -27.27 14.16
CA ASP A 226 40.64 -26.69 12.95
C ASP A 226 41.41 -25.39 13.25
N ASP A 227 40.86 -24.50 14.10
CA ASP A 227 41.56 -23.28 14.53
C ASP A 227 42.84 -23.64 15.30
N ILE A 228 42.76 -24.65 16.16
CA ILE A 228 43.91 -25.14 16.92
C ILE A 228 44.96 -25.71 15.97
N ALA A 229 44.58 -26.58 15.05
CA ALA A 229 45.48 -27.19 14.07
C ALA A 229 46.12 -26.16 13.14
N LYS A 230 45.35 -25.14 12.73
CA LYS A 230 45.82 -24.05 11.86
C LYS A 230 46.87 -23.17 12.55
N ILE A 231 46.72 -22.93 13.85
CA ILE A 231 47.67 -22.12 14.63
C ILE A 231 48.90 -22.95 15.04
N GLN A 232 48.71 -24.21 15.44
CA GLN A 232 49.82 -25.08 15.85
C GLN A 232 50.65 -25.61 14.66
N GLY A 233 50.08 -25.64 13.44
CA GLY A 233 50.73 -26.24 12.28
C GLY A 233 50.72 -27.78 12.30
N PRO A 234 51.28 -28.45 11.28
CA PRO A 234 51.27 -29.91 11.20
C PRO A 234 52.08 -30.51 12.34
N GLN A 235 51.39 -31.08 13.33
CA GLN A 235 51.98 -31.85 14.41
C GLN A 235 52.64 -33.10 13.82
N LYS A 236 53.98 -33.20 13.89
CA LYS A 236 54.69 -34.44 13.59
C LYS A 236 54.16 -35.51 14.54
N ARG A 237 53.47 -36.51 13.99
CA ARG A 237 53.07 -37.71 14.73
C ARG A 237 54.34 -38.33 15.33
N GLN A 238 54.59 -38.10 16.61
CA GLN A 238 55.57 -38.90 17.33
C GLN A 238 54.96 -40.30 17.45
N ASN A 239 55.44 -41.20 16.60
CA ASN A 239 55.17 -42.61 16.72
C ASN A 239 55.76 -43.09 18.05
N HIS A 240 54.95 -43.08 19.11
CA HIS A 240 55.28 -43.85 20.31
C HIS A 240 55.24 -45.33 19.94
N ARG A 241 56.42 -45.86 19.59
CA ARG A 241 56.70 -47.28 19.61
C ARG A 241 56.44 -47.76 21.04
N ARG A 242 55.31 -48.45 21.21
CA ARG A 242 55.03 -49.26 22.39
C ARG A 242 56.22 -50.21 22.59
N ARG A 243 56.88 -50.06 23.73
CA ARG A 243 57.76 -51.08 24.30
C ARG A 243 56.92 -52.12 25.02
#